data_AF-A0A261FFR1-F1
#
_entry.id   AF-A0A261FFR1-F1
#
_cell.length_a   1.000
_cell.length_b   1.000
_cell.length_c   1.000
_cell.angle_alpha   90.00
_cell.angle_beta   90.00
_cell.angle_gamma   90.00
#
_symmetry.space_group_name_H-M   'P 1'
#
loop_
_entity.id
_entity.type
_entity.pdbx_description
1 polymer ?
#
loop_
_entity_poly.entity_id
_entity_poly.type
_entity_poly.pdbx_seq_one_letter_code
_entity_poly.pdbx_strand_id
1 'polypeptide(L)'
;MADENIEDQNPDAVDTGENTPDTDGAPKPPWERDGEEFSPEKAWSLIQHLREDNTRLKASNESNSAKLREIEDAKLSEQEKLQRDLEEAKARLAEADMAKAWAEARAAHPQLSEDDLELIGGGSPDEIKAKAAKLAARIAAQATASENPTNPALRAKPTGGIDPTVEHSKDWLRDRLTNQ
;
A
#
# COMPACT_ATOMS: atom_id res chain seq x y z
N MET A 1 -16.63 -1.75 -45.37
CA MET A 1 -16.94 -1.98 -46.79
C MET A 1 -18.21 -2.82 -46.80
N ALA A 2 -19.35 -2.40 -47.33
CA ALA A 2 -19.71 -1.26 -48.16
C ALA A 2 -21.20 -0.99 -47.86
N ASP A 3 -21.57 0.24 -47.58
CA ASP A 3 -22.20 1.19 -48.52
C ASP A 3 -23.72 1.03 -48.61
N GLU A 4 -24.34 2.19 -48.45
CA GLU A 4 -25.71 2.54 -48.74
C GLU A 4 -26.08 2.16 -50.18
N ASN A 5 -27.34 1.74 -50.40
CA ASN A 5 -28.01 2.14 -51.63
C ASN A 5 -29.48 2.42 -51.35
N ILE A 6 -29.76 3.69 -51.08
CA ILE A 6 -31.07 4.32 -51.29
C ILE A 6 -31.10 4.69 -52.78
N GLU A 7 -31.91 3.99 -53.56
CA GLU A 7 -32.41 4.43 -54.86
C GLU A 7 -33.81 3.82 -54.99
N ASP A 8 -34.84 4.56 -54.60
CA ASP A 8 -35.52 5.57 -55.42
C ASP A 8 -36.42 4.89 -56.47
N GLN A 9 -37.73 5.10 -56.31
CA GLN A 9 -38.75 5.30 -57.35
C GLN A 9 -40.12 4.84 -56.89
N ASN A 10 -40.85 5.81 -56.31
CA ASN A 10 -42.26 5.94 -56.64
C ASN A 10 -42.34 6.53 -58.06
N PRO A 11 -43.24 6.01 -58.92
CA PRO A 11 -44.13 6.99 -59.54
C PRO A 11 -45.59 6.56 -59.42
N ASP A 12 -46.38 7.54 -59.03
CA ASP A 12 -47.83 7.55 -59.13
C ASP A 12 -48.33 6.95 -60.45
N ALA A 13 -49.13 5.89 -60.33
CA ALA A 13 -50.15 5.57 -61.30
C ALA A 13 -51.51 5.62 -60.59
N VAL A 14 -52.17 6.76 -60.74
CA VAL A 14 -53.58 6.93 -60.44
C VAL A 14 -54.35 6.06 -61.43
N ASP A 15 -54.88 4.92 -60.96
CA ASP A 15 -55.95 4.21 -61.67
C ASP A 15 -57.21 4.25 -60.80
N THR A 16 -58.17 5.01 -61.29
CA THR A 16 -59.50 5.21 -60.72
C THR A 16 -60.30 3.93 -60.93
N GLY A 17 -60.18 3.00 -59.99
CA GLY A 17 -61.00 1.80 -59.90
C GLY A 17 -61.87 1.87 -58.65
N GLU A 18 -63.08 2.37 -58.79
CA GLU A 18 -64.17 2.18 -57.83
C GLU A 18 -64.41 0.68 -57.68
N ASN A 19 -63.88 0.10 -56.60
CA ASN A 19 -64.17 -1.26 -56.19
C ASN A 19 -64.25 -1.22 -54.67
N THR A 20 -65.46 -1.35 -54.14
CA THR A 20 -65.71 -1.63 -52.73
C THR A 20 -65.41 -3.11 -52.52
N PRO A 21 -64.41 -3.50 -51.70
CA PRO A 21 -64.46 -4.77 -51.04
C PRO A 21 -64.98 -4.54 -49.62
N ASP A 22 -65.98 -5.33 -49.23
CA ASP A 22 -66.29 -5.60 -47.84
C ASP A 22 -64.98 -5.83 -47.06
N THR A 23 -64.65 -4.93 -46.12
CA THR A 23 -63.49 -5.06 -45.23
C THR A 23 -63.87 -5.77 -43.95
N ASP A 24 -64.28 -7.03 -44.09
CA ASP A 24 -64.03 -8.03 -43.05
C ASP A 24 -62.54 -8.41 -43.11
N GLY A 25 -61.71 -7.84 -42.22
CA GLY A 25 -60.32 -8.29 -42.06
C GLY A 25 -59.25 -7.25 -41.76
N ALA A 26 -59.57 -6.09 -41.20
CA ALA A 26 -58.53 -5.27 -40.58
C ALA A 26 -57.92 -6.05 -39.39
N PRO A 27 -56.58 -6.17 -39.26
CA PRO A 27 -55.97 -6.82 -38.11
C PRO A 27 -56.43 -6.09 -36.85
N LYS A 28 -57.25 -6.79 -36.06
CA LYS A 28 -57.82 -6.26 -34.83
C LYS A 28 -56.66 -5.77 -33.97
N PRO A 29 -56.67 -4.50 -33.53
CA PRO A 29 -55.53 -3.97 -32.82
C PRO A 29 -55.29 -4.76 -31.52
N PRO A 30 -54.04 -4.83 -31.03
CA PRO A 30 -53.66 -5.78 -29.98
C PRO A 30 -54.41 -5.60 -28.65
N TRP A 31 -55.04 -4.45 -28.42
CA TRP A 31 -55.89 -4.17 -27.25
C TRP A 31 -57.31 -4.75 -27.34
N GLU A 32 -57.71 -5.27 -28.51
CA GLU A 32 -59.01 -5.92 -28.75
C GLU A 32 -58.90 -7.45 -28.86
N ARG A 33 -57.70 -8.01 -28.64
CA ARG A 33 -57.42 -9.46 -28.73
C ARG A 33 -58.14 -10.28 -27.65
N ASP A 34 -58.40 -9.68 -26.49
CA ASP A 34 -59.06 -10.34 -25.35
C ASP A 34 -60.58 -10.09 -25.29
N GLY A 35 -61.16 -9.50 -26.35
CA GLY A 35 -62.60 -9.26 -26.45
C GLY A 35 -63.14 -8.09 -25.63
N GLU A 36 -62.27 -7.36 -24.91
CA GLU A 36 -62.63 -6.11 -24.23
C GLU A 36 -62.53 -4.93 -25.20
N GLU A 37 -63.57 -4.11 -25.25
CA GLU A 37 -63.57 -2.84 -26.00
C GLU A 37 -62.76 -1.79 -25.25
N PHE A 38 -61.96 -1.00 -25.97
CA PHE A 38 -61.11 0.03 -25.37
C PHE A 38 -61.95 1.08 -24.63
N SER A 39 -61.81 1.14 -23.31
CA SER A 39 -62.41 2.19 -22.47
C SER A 39 -61.36 3.23 -22.09
N PRO A 40 -61.49 4.48 -22.55
CA PRO A 40 -60.60 5.59 -22.18
C PRO A 40 -60.50 5.81 -20.66
N GLU A 41 -61.59 5.63 -19.93
CA GLU A 41 -61.67 5.85 -18.49
C GLU A 41 -60.82 4.84 -17.72
N LYS A 42 -60.89 3.55 -18.10
CA LYS A 42 -60.07 2.49 -17.51
C LYS A 42 -58.58 2.71 -17.79
N ALA A 43 -58.23 3.09 -19.03
CA ALA A 43 -56.86 3.40 -19.41
C ALA A 43 -56.32 4.60 -18.62
N TRP A 44 -57.13 5.64 -18.43
CA TRP A 44 -56.73 6.82 -17.67
C TRP A 44 -56.55 6.53 -16.17
N SER A 45 -57.46 5.76 -15.56
CA SER A 45 -57.32 5.30 -14.17
C SER A 45 -56.05 4.45 -13.97
N LEU A 46 -55.74 3.56 -14.91
CA LEU A 46 -54.50 2.78 -14.88
C LEU A 46 -53.26 3.68 -14.97
N ILE A 47 -53.27 4.69 -15.86
CA ILE A 47 -52.16 5.65 -15.96
C ILE A 47 -51.99 6.44 -14.66
N GLN A 48 -53.08 6.82 -13.98
CA GLN A 48 -52.99 7.48 -12.68
C GLN A 48 -52.35 6.58 -11.63
N HIS A 49 -52.82 5.35 -11.48
CA HIS A 49 -52.23 4.39 -10.55
C HIS A 49 -50.76 4.12 -10.87
N LEU A 50 -50.40 3.95 -12.14
CA LEU A 50 -49.00 3.76 -12.55
C LEU A 50 -48.13 4.98 -12.25
N ARG A 51 -48.67 6.20 -12.35
CA ARG A 51 -47.94 7.42 -11.96
C ARG A 51 -47.73 7.46 -10.45
N GLU A 52 -48.74 7.15 -9.67
CA GLU A 52 -48.66 7.07 -8.20
C GLU A 52 -47.67 5.99 -7.75
N ASP A 53 -47.69 4.83 -8.40
CA ASP A 53 -46.73 3.76 -8.15
C ASP A 53 -45.32 4.17 -8.55
N ASN A 54 -45.16 4.86 -9.68
CA ASN A 54 -43.85 5.34 -10.11
C ASN A 54 -43.28 6.39 -9.16
N THR A 55 -44.09 7.33 -8.67
CA THR A 55 -43.66 8.33 -7.69
C THR A 55 -43.30 7.66 -6.36
N ARG A 56 -44.12 6.71 -5.89
CA ARG A 56 -43.83 5.91 -4.68
C ARG A 56 -42.55 5.10 -4.80
N LEU A 57 -42.34 4.43 -5.94
CA LEU A 57 -41.12 3.65 -6.19
C LEU A 57 -39.88 4.54 -6.25
N LYS A 58 -39.96 5.70 -6.89
CA LYS A 58 -38.87 6.68 -6.91
C LYS A 58 -38.54 7.16 -5.50
N ALA A 59 -39.54 7.51 -4.69
CA ALA A 59 -39.35 7.93 -3.31
C ALA A 59 -38.72 6.81 -2.45
N SER A 60 -39.17 5.57 -2.62
CA SER A 60 -38.58 4.42 -1.92
C SER A 60 -37.15 4.14 -2.36
N ASN A 61 -36.85 4.29 -3.65
CA ASN A 61 -35.49 4.09 -4.17
C ASN A 61 -34.54 5.15 -3.62
N GLU A 62 -34.94 6.43 -3.62
CA GLU A 62 -34.15 7.51 -3.02
C GLU A 62 -33.92 7.29 -1.51
N SER A 63 -34.94 6.84 -0.77
CA SER A 63 -34.77 6.52 0.66
C SER A 63 -33.81 5.35 0.88
N ASN A 64 -33.88 4.31 0.04
CA ASN A 64 -33.01 3.15 0.14
C ASN A 64 -31.57 3.48 -0.27
N SER A 65 -31.37 4.29 -1.32
CA SER A 65 -30.05 4.73 -1.75
C SER A 65 -29.37 5.60 -0.68
N ALA A 66 -30.13 6.48 -0.02
CA ALA A 66 -29.63 7.27 1.10
C ALA A 66 -29.18 6.39 2.28
N LYS A 67 -29.98 5.38 2.65
CA LYS A 67 -29.61 4.42 3.72
C LYS A 67 -28.38 3.59 3.35
N LEU A 68 -28.22 3.20 2.09
CA LEU A 68 -27.04 2.47 1.65
C LEU A 68 -25.79 3.32 1.80
N ARG A 69 -25.85 4.60 1.40
CA ARG A 69 -24.73 5.54 1.61
C ARG A 69 -24.39 5.70 3.09
N GLU A 70 -25.40 5.88 3.95
CA GLU A 70 -25.18 6.00 5.41
C GLU A 70 -24.52 4.74 5.99
N ILE A 71 -24.94 3.54 5.55
CA ILE A 71 -24.34 2.28 5.98
C ILE A 71 -22.90 2.14 5.45
N GLU A 72 -22.63 2.54 4.21
CA GLU A 72 -21.30 2.52 3.63
C GLU A 72 -20.34 3.48 4.36
N ASP A 73 -20.78 4.70 4.63
CA ASP A 73 -20.02 5.70 5.39
C ASP A 73 -19.78 5.22 6.84
N ALA A 74 -20.80 4.66 7.48
CA ALA A 74 -20.67 4.08 8.81
C ALA A 74 -19.64 2.94 8.82
N LYS A 75 -19.70 2.02 7.85
CA LYS A 75 -18.74 0.92 7.71
C LYS A 75 -17.32 1.41 7.46
N LEU A 76 -17.14 2.41 6.59
CA LEU A 76 -15.82 3.03 6.38
C LEU A 76 -15.28 3.61 7.68
N SER A 77 -16.11 4.34 8.43
CA SER A 77 -15.71 4.91 9.72
C SER A 77 -15.38 3.84 10.78
N GLU A 78 -16.06 2.70 10.77
CA GLU A 78 -15.76 1.57 11.65
C GLU A 78 -14.46 0.88 11.24
N GLN A 79 -14.23 0.68 9.94
CA GLN A 79 -13.00 0.09 9.43
C GLN A 79 -11.79 0.97 9.76
N GLU A 80 -11.89 2.28 9.59
CA GLU A 80 -10.82 3.22 9.96
C GLU A 80 -10.50 3.18 11.45
N LYS A 81 -11.53 3.11 12.31
CA LYS A 81 -11.33 2.94 13.76
C LYS A 81 -10.65 1.62 14.09
N LEU A 82 -11.13 0.52 13.52
CA LEU A 82 -10.53 -0.80 13.71
C LEU A 82 -9.08 -0.83 13.23
N GLN A 83 -8.77 -0.16 12.11
CA GLN A 83 -7.42 -0.07 11.59
C GLN A 83 -6.51 0.72 12.53
N ARG A 84 -6.98 1.85 13.04
CA ARG A 84 -6.27 2.64 14.06
C ARG A 84 -6.02 1.82 15.33
N ASP A 85 -7.04 1.13 15.84
CA ASP A 85 -6.93 0.31 17.05
C ASP A 85 -5.95 -0.85 16.84
N LEU A 86 -5.95 -1.45 15.64
CA LEU A 86 -5.02 -2.50 15.25
C LEU A 86 -3.58 -1.96 15.21
N GLU A 87 -3.36 -0.79 14.62
CA GLU A 87 -2.06 -0.12 14.60
C GLU A 87 -1.58 0.24 16.01
N GLU A 88 -2.46 0.76 16.87
CA GLU A 88 -2.13 1.06 18.28
C GLU A 88 -1.79 -0.22 19.06
N ALA A 89 -2.55 -1.30 18.87
CA ALA A 89 -2.27 -2.58 19.49
C ALA A 89 -0.92 -3.17 19.00
N LYS A 90 -0.62 -3.06 17.71
CA LYS A 90 0.67 -3.46 17.14
C LYS A 90 1.82 -2.64 17.71
N ALA A 91 1.65 -1.32 17.85
CA ALA A 91 2.67 -0.44 18.42
C ALA A 91 2.96 -0.83 19.89
N ARG A 92 1.92 -1.04 20.70
CA ARG A 92 2.07 -1.50 22.10
C ARG A 92 2.76 -2.86 22.19
N LEU A 93 2.45 -3.77 21.28
CA LEU A 93 3.09 -5.09 21.24
C LEU A 93 4.57 -4.98 20.87
N ALA A 94 4.91 -4.14 19.88
CA ALA A 94 6.30 -3.88 19.52
C ALA A 94 7.09 -3.24 20.67
N GLU A 95 6.50 -2.29 21.41
CA GLU A 95 7.11 -1.70 22.61
C GLU A 95 7.34 -2.75 23.71
N ALA A 96 6.37 -3.64 23.95
CA ALA A 96 6.49 -4.72 24.93
C ALA A 96 7.59 -5.74 24.54
N ASP A 97 7.65 -6.11 23.26
CA ASP A 97 8.67 -7.03 22.74
C ASP A 97 10.08 -6.41 22.83
N MET A 98 10.20 -5.12 22.55
CA MET A 98 11.43 -4.35 22.76
C MET A 98 11.85 -4.37 24.22
N ALA A 99 10.95 -4.01 25.14
CA ALA A 99 11.24 -3.98 26.58
C ALA A 99 11.65 -5.38 27.10
N LYS A 100 10.99 -6.44 26.61
CA LYS A 100 11.37 -7.81 26.93
C LYS A 100 12.76 -8.16 26.43
N ALA A 101 13.10 -7.80 25.19
CA ALA A 101 14.43 -8.03 24.63
C ALA A 101 15.53 -7.31 25.42
N TRP A 102 15.27 -6.07 25.85
CA TRP A 102 16.16 -5.31 26.73
C TRP A 102 16.35 -6.00 28.09
N ALA A 103 15.26 -6.43 28.71
CA ALA A 103 15.32 -7.14 29.99
C ALA A 103 16.10 -8.46 29.87
N GLU A 104 15.87 -9.22 28.80
CA GLU A 104 16.60 -10.46 28.52
C GLU A 104 18.10 -10.20 28.24
N ALA A 105 18.44 -9.17 27.48
CA ALA A 105 19.83 -8.79 27.22
C ALA A 105 20.55 -8.38 28.50
N ARG A 106 19.89 -7.60 29.37
CA ARG A 106 20.43 -7.20 30.67
C ARG A 106 20.62 -8.40 31.60
N ALA A 107 19.68 -9.34 31.60
CA ALA A 107 19.79 -10.56 32.40
C ALA A 107 20.89 -11.51 31.89
N ALA A 108 21.07 -11.63 30.57
CA ALA A 108 22.07 -12.50 29.95
C ALA A 108 23.51 -11.97 30.09
N HIS A 109 23.69 -10.65 30.19
CA HIS A 109 25.00 -10.02 30.20
C HIS A 109 25.16 -9.02 31.36
N PRO A 110 25.27 -9.49 32.62
CA PRO A 110 25.48 -8.62 33.79
C PRO A 110 26.80 -7.83 33.76
N GLN A 111 27.74 -8.20 32.89
CA GLN A 111 29.00 -7.49 32.66
C GLN A 111 28.86 -6.22 31.79
N LEU A 112 27.73 -6.04 31.10
CA LEU A 112 27.45 -4.81 30.34
C LEU A 112 26.87 -3.76 31.30
N SER A 113 27.42 -2.55 31.26
CA SER A 113 26.88 -1.41 32.01
C SER A 113 25.62 -0.83 31.36
N GLU A 114 24.92 0.07 32.06
CA GLU A 114 23.77 0.81 31.49
C GLU A 114 24.19 1.58 30.23
N ASP A 115 25.36 2.24 30.27
CA ASP A 115 25.93 3.01 29.16
C ASP A 115 26.24 2.12 27.94
N ASP A 116 26.71 0.89 28.18
CA ASP A 116 26.97 -0.10 27.13
C ASP A 116 25.67 -0.56 26.46
N LEU A 117 24.59 -0.68 27.24
CA LEU A 117 23.27 -1.00 26.73
C LEU A 117 22.68 0.19 25.94
N GLU A 118 22.86 1.42 26.40
CA GLU A 118 22.44 2.62 25.66
C GLU A 118 23.12 2.69 24.27
N LEU A 119 24.40 2.31 24.18
CA LEU A 119 25.16 2.29 22.93
C LEU A 119 24.65 1.25 21.90
N ILE A 120 23.98 0.18 22.34
CA ILE A 120 23.35 -0.81 21.45
C ILE A 120 22.20 -0.18 20.65
N GLY A 121 21.53 0.80 21.25
CA GLY A 121 20.43 1.55 20.67
C GLY A 121 19.21 0.69 20.31
N GLY A 122 18.28 1.26 19.53
CA GLY A 122 17.11 0.55 19.03
C GLY A 122 17.42 -0.49 17.93
N GLY A 123 16.48 -1.40 17.70
CA GLY A 123 16.54 -2.42 16.65
C GLY A 123 15.44 -3.47 16.86
N SER A 124 15.41 -4.51 16.04
CA SER A 124 14.54 -5.66 16.34
C SER A 124 14.98 -6.36 17.65
N PRO A 125 14.07 -7.07 18.35
CA PRO A 125 14.42 -7.85 19.54
C PRO A 125 15.65 -8.75 19.36
N ASP A 126 15.78 -9.37 18.20
CA ASP A 126 16.90 -10.24 17.86
C ASP A 126 18.20 -9.47 17.62
N GLU A 127 18.13 -8.29 17.00
CA GLU A 127 19.27 -7.41 16.82
C GLU A 127 19.80 -6.88 18.16
N ILE A 128 18.93 -6.54 19.10
CA ILE A 128 19.32 -6.08 20.45
C ILE A 128 20.12 -7.18 21.15
N LYS A 129 19.61 -8.41 21.13
CA LYS A 129 20.31 -9.58 21.70
C LYS A 129 21.65 -9.86 21.02
N ALA A 130 21.68 -9.83 19.69
CA ALA A 130 22.91 -10.10 18.93
C ALA A 130 23.98 -9.02 19.15
N LYS A 131 23.58 -7.74 19.21
CA LYS A 131 24.48 -6.62 19.51
C LYS A 131 25.01 -6.71 20.96
N ALA A 132 24.15 -7.01 21.93
CA ALA A 132 24.54 -7.23 23.31
C ALA A 132 25.57 -8.36 23.45
N ALA A 133 25.31 -9.51 22.81
CA ALA A 133 26.23 -10.64 22.82
C ALA A 133 27.59 -10.30 22.18
N LYS A 134 27.59 -9.56 21.05
CA LYS A 134 28.84 -9.11 20.40
C LYS A 134 29.64 -8.16 21.29
N LEU A 135 28.98 -7.23 21.98
CA LEU A 135 29.64 -6.29 22.88
C LEU A 135 30.22 -7.02 24.10
N ALA A 136 29.43 -7.90 24.72
CA ALA A 136 29.88 -8.72 25.84
C ALA A 136 31.10 -9.57 25.48
N ALA A 137 31.13 -10.18 24.29
CA ALA A 137 32.27 -10.93 23.79
C ALA A 137 33.52 -10.04 23.60
N ARG A 138 33.34 -8.80 23.12
CA ARG A 138 34.44 -7.85 22.96
C ARG A 138 35.03 -7.39 24.29
N ILE A 139 34.19 -7.13 25.30
CA ILE A 139 34.65 -6.79 26.65
C ILE A 139 35.42 -7.96 27.26
N ALA A 140 34.90 -9.18 27.14
CA ALA A 140 35.61 -10.38 27.60
C ALA A 140 36.97 -10.56 26.90
N ALA A 141 37.03 -10.37 25.58
CA ALA A 141 38.28 -10.42 24.83
C ALA A 141 39.28 -9.33 25.27
N GLN A 142 38.81 -8.10 25.50
CA GLN A 142 39.64 -6.99 25.99
C GLN A 142 40.20 -7.25 27.40
N ALA A 143 39.40 -7.87 28.28
CA ALA A 143 39.84 -8.28 29.60
C ALA A 143 40.99 -9.30 29.50
N THR A 144 40.84 -10.34 28.68
CA THR A 144 41.90 -11.35 28.48
C THR A 144 43.17 -10.79 27.82
N ALA A 145 43.03 -9.78 26.94
CA ALA A 145 44.18 -9.12 26.32
C ALA A 145 44.95 -8.22 27.30
N SER A 146 44.25 -7.64 28.28
CA SER A 146 44.86 -6.77 29.31
C SER A 146 45.59 -7.58 30.39
N GLU A 147 45.16 -8.82 30.65
CA GLU A 147 45.82 -9.76 31.57
C GLU A 147 47.13 -10.33 31.04
N ASN A 148 47.40 -10.22 29.74
CA ASN A 148 48.72 -10.47 29.17
C ASN A 148 49.48 -9.14 29.06
N PRO A 149 50.19 -8.69 30.11
CA PRO A 149 50.99 -7.48 30.02
C PRO A 149 52.00 -7.67 28.90
N THR A 150 51.82 -6.93 27.81
CA THR A 150 52.83 -6.84 26.76
C THR A 150 54.08 -6.28 27.42
N ASN A 151 55.07 -7.14 27.68
CA ASN A 151 56.29 -6.76 28.37
C ASN A 151 56.86 -5.51 27.69
N PRO A 152 56.98 -4.35 28.37
CA PRO A 152 57.39 -3.11 27.73
C PRO A 152 58.81 -3.20 27.14
N ALA A 153 59.61 -4.19 27.56
CA ALA A 153 60.91 -4.51 27.00
C ALA A 153 60.86 -5.10 25.57
N LEU A 154 59.73 -5.67 25.16
CA LEU A 154 59.50 -6.22 23.80
C LEU A 154 58.83 -5.21 22.86
N ARG A 155 58.52 -4.00 23.34
CA ARG A 155 58.05 -2.92 22.46
C ARG A 155 59.24 -2.50 21.60
N ALA A 156 59.21 -2.82 20.31
CA ALA A 156 60.17 -2.33 19.35
C ALA A 156 60.30 -0.81 19.51
N LYS A 157 61.52 -0.33 19.84
CA LYS A 157 61.81 1.11 19.85
C LYS A 157 61.44 1.64 18.46
N PRO A 158 60.60 2.68 18.32
CA PRO A 158 60.32 3.25 17.02
C PRO A 158 61.62 3.82 16.45
N THR A 159 62.27 3.08 15.55
CA THR A 159 63.37 3.57 14.71
C THR A 159 62.73 4.36 13.57
N GLY A 160 62.21 5.54 13.89
CA GLY A 160 61.37 6.31 12.97
C GLY A 160 61.35 7.76 13.35
N GLY A 161 62.49 8.42 13.18
CA GLY A 161 62.68 9.86 13.33
C GLY A 161 64.00 10.23 12.72
N ILE A 162 64.03 10.38 11.39
CA ILE A 162 65.14 11.08 10.73
C ILE A 162 64.96 12.53 11.11
N ASP A 163 65.81 13.02 12.00
CA ASP A 163 65.88 14.44 12.34
C ASP A 163 66.19 15.23 11.05
N PRO A 164 65.29 16.11 10.57
CA PRO A 164 65.46 16.83 9.32
C PRO A 164 66.57 17.89 9.38
N THR A 165 67.21 18.09 10.54
CA THR A 165 68.31 19.04 10.73
C THR A 165 69.69 18.43 10.59
N VAL A 166 69.81 17.11 10.40
CA VAL A 166 71.11 16.46 10.21
C VAL A 166 71.47 16.49 8.73
N GLU A 167 72.21 17.55 8.35
CA GLU A 167 72.79 17.66 7.01
C GLU A 167 73.92 16.63 6.84
N HIS A 168 73.61 15.52 6.17
CA HIS A 168 74.63 14.60 5.67
C HIS A 168 74.87 14.90 4.20
N SER A 169 75.81 15.80 3.94
CA SER A 169 76.46 15.97 2.64
C SER A 169 77.26 14.72 2.31
N LYS A 170 76.56 13.67 1.87
CA LYS A 170 77.18 12.52 1.21
C LYS A 170 77.13 12.72 -0.29
N ASP A 171 78.15 13.39 -0.81
CA ASP A 171 78.47 13.42 -2.24
C ASP A 171 78.78 11.98 -2.69
N TRP A 172 77.74 11.27 -3.11
CA TRP A 172 77.80 9.91 -3.67
C TRP A 172 78.79 9.79 -4.86
N LEU A 173 79.15 10.92 -5.46
CA LEU A 173 80.13 11.02 -6.54
C LEU A 173 81.58 10.83 -6.06
N ARG A 174 81.92 11.23 -4.82
CA ARG A 174 83.27 11.06 -4.27
C ARG A 174 83.53 9.63 -3.79
N ASP A 175 82.52 8.99 -3.21
CA ASP A 175 82.60 7.60 -2.71
C ASP A 175 82.82 6.58 -3.84
N ARG A 176 82.27 6.85 -5.03
CA ARG A 176 82.48 6.04 -6.25
C ARG A 176 83.88 6.18 -6.84
N LEU A 177 84.59 7.28 -6.57
CA LEU A 177 85.90 7.55 -7.17
C LEU A 177 87.06 7.02 -6.32
N THR A 178 86.85 6.84 -5.02
CA THR A 178 87.87 6.36 -4.08
C THR A 178 87.90 4.84 -3.90
N ASN A 179 86.91 4.11 -4.43
CA ASN A 179 86.83 2.65 -4.36
C ASN A 179 87.23 1.98 -5.70
N GLN A 180 88.44 2.25 -6.18
CA GLN A 180 89.14 1.44 -7.19
C GLN A 180 90.58 1.16 -6.77
#